data_AF-A0A1G7F9X1-F1
#
_entry.id   AF-A0A1G7F9X1-F1
#
_cell.length_a   1.000
_cell.length_b   1.000
_cell.length_c   1.000
_cell.angle_alpha   90.00
_cell.angle_beta   90.00
_cell.angle_gamma   90.00
#
_symmetry.space_group_name_H-M   'P 1'
#
loop_
_entity.id
_entity.type
_entity.pdbx_description
1 polymer ?
#
loop_
_entity_poly.entity_id
_entity_poly.type
_entity_poly.pdbx_seq_one_letter_code
_entity_poly.pdbx_strand_id
1 'polypeptide(L)'
;MDPLTLAFSFSTIVGLICNYRSEKNKQEEENYSDFLSWLSKTNHDEIKEFIKSNSKISQGIEKLLLENRDLFLEKLKSIEEVVLKLSSQIPGFDSLAKAINQNLEISGQAISIISQLDKTGYSKMLEAGFDQGTSLIVFGNNLHLTIEEPRFLEDDLNTLVGLSLLLKDYNSNGSALYTLTRNAVKFVAAHEKNSNNQINRTENTSVLN
;
A
#
# COMPACT_ATOMS: atom_id res chain seq x y z
N MET A 1 15.74 19.89 -0.93
CA MET A 1 15.78 18.80 0.06
C MET A 1 16.21 17.53 -0.65
N ASP A 2 17.06 16.74 -0.01
CA ASP A 2 17.48 15.43 -0.51
C ASP A 2 16.26 14.47 -0.57
N PRO A 3 16.10 13.63 -1.62
CA PRO A 3 14.99 12.67 -1.73
C PRO A 3 14.78 11.78 -0.52
N LEU A 4 15.85 11.45 0.22
CA LEU A 4 15.75 10.75 1.49
C LEU A 4 15.01 11.60 2.53
N THR A 5 15.37 12.88 2.69
CA THR A 5 14.68 13.82 3.60
C THR A 5 13.18 13.97 3.30
N LEU A 6 12.79 13.90 2.02
CA LEU A 6 11.39 13.98 1.59
C LEU A 6 10.59 12.72 1.97
N ALA A 7 11.13 11.52 1.76
CA ALA A 7 10.48 10.26 2.19
C ALA A 7 10.44 10.13 3.73
N PHE A 8 11.48 10.59 4.42
CA PHE A 8 11.51 10.65 5.89
C PHE A 8 10.44 11.59 6.46
N SER A 9 10.00 12.61 5.73
CA SER A 9 9.10 13.62 6.31
C SER A 9 7.70 13.09 6.63
N PHE A 10 7.08 12.23 5.82
CA PHE A 10 5.73 11.74 6.09
C PHE A 10 5.66 10.75 7.26
N SER A 11 6.45 9.68 7.22
CA SER A 11 6.47 8.65 8.29
C SER A 11 6.90 9.24 9.63
N THR A 12 7.86 10.17 9.61
CA THR A 12 8.28 10.90 10.82
C THR A 12 7.14 11.75 11.36
N ILE A 13 6.45 12.55 10.52
CA ILE A 13 5.31 13.35 10.97
C ILE A 13 4.20 12.47 11.56
N VAL A 14 3.83 11.37 10.89
CA VAL A 14 2.81 10.45 11.41
C VAL A 14 3.23 9.83 12.74
N GLY A 15 4.49 9.39 12.87
CA GLY A 15 5.03 8.85 14.11
C GLY A 15 5.02 9.88 15.25
N LEU A 16 5.38 11.12 14.97
CA LEU A 16 5.35 12.22 15.93
C LEU A 16 3.93 12.54 16.41
N ILE A 17 2.95 12.53 15.50
CA ILE A 17 1.53 12.67 15.87
C ILE A 17 1.12 11.51 16.78
N CYS A 18 1.47 10.27 16.44
CA CYS A 18 1.14 9.10 17.26
C CYS A 18 1.74 9.20 18.66
N ASN A 19 3.01 9.59 18.77
CA ASN A 19 3.70 9.78 20.05
C ASN A 19 3.02 10.86 20.89
N TYR A 20 2.76 12.03 20.29
CA TYR A 20 2.06 13.13 20.96
C TYR A 20 0.69 12.70 21.51
N ARG A 21 -0.13 12.03 20.69
CA ARG A 21 -1.45 11.55 21.09
C ARG A 21 -1.40 10.44 22.14
N SER A 22 -0.32 9.66 22.16
CA SER A 22 -0.12 8.60 23.16
C SER A 22 0.30 9.16 24.52
N GLU A 23 1.06 10.25 24.54
CA GLU A 23 1.46 10.96 25.76
C GLU A 23 0.32 11.78 26.37
N LYS A 24 -0.64 12.23 25.55
CA LYS A 24 -1.81 12.97 26.01
C LYS A 24 -2.85 12.04 26.65
N ASN A 25 -3.15 12.30 27.92
CA ASN A 25 -4.23 11.61 28.63
C ASN A 25 -5.60 12.01 28.05
N LYS A 26 -6.61 11.12 28.15
CA LYS A 26 -7.98 11.27 27.61
C LYS A 26 -8.74 12.56 27.99
N GLN A 27 -8.20 13.39 28.88
CA GLN A 27 -8.83 14.61 29.40
C GLN A 27 -8.19 15.91 28.90
N GLU A 28 -7.06 15.86 28.19
CA GLU A 28 -6.43 17.05 27.63
C GLU A 28 -6.86 17.22 26.17
N GLU A 29 -7.36 18.41 25.82
CA GLU A 29 -7.67 18.75 24.44
C GLU A 29 -6.39 18.75 23.60
N GLU A 30 -6.40 17.97 22.52
CA GLU A 30 -5.29 17.93 21.58
C GLU A 30 -5.34 19.18 20.67
N ASN A 31 -4.53 20.18 20.99
CA ASN A 31 -4.43 21.40 20.18
C ASN A 31 -3.17 21.39 19.29
N TYR A 32 -3.30 21.90 18.07
CA TYR A 32 -2.18 22.13 17.14
C TYR A 32 -1.05 22.99 17.72
N SER A 33 -1.37 24.06 18.46
CA SER A 33 -0.36 24.91 19.12
C SER A 33 0.43 24.13 20.18
N ASP A 34 -0.25 23.25 20.90
CA ASP A 34 0.37 22.40 21.91
C ASP A 34 1.26 21.33 21.27
N PHE A 35 0.83 20.77 20.14
CA PHE A 35 1.65 19.86 19.34
C PHE A 35 2.94 20.54 18.85
N LEU A 36 2.87 21.76 18.29
CA LEU A 36 4.07 22.49 17.88
C LEU A 36 5.01 22.80 19.06
N SER A 37 4.45 23.05 20.24
CA SER A 37 5.22 23.27 21.47
C SER A 37 5.87 21.97 21.94
N TRP A 38 5.15 20.85 21.85
CA TRP A 38 5.66 19.52 22.15
C TRP A 38 6.82 19.14 21.24
N LEU A 39 6.75 19.42 19.94
CA LEU A 39 7.86 19.16 19.01
C LEU A 39 9.16 19.85 19.43
N SER A 40 9.10 21.11 19.88
CA SER A 40 10.30 21.78 20.42
C SER A 40 10.81 21.11 21.70
N LYS A 41 9.89 20.69 22.59
CA LYS A 41 10.27 20.01 23.84
C LYS A 41 10.95 18.66 23.60
N THR A 42 10.61 17.99 22.50
CA THR A 42 11.16 16.68 22.11
C THR A 42 12.29 16.79 21.08
N ASN A 43 12.89 17.98 20.92
CA ASN A 43 14.03 18.26 20.01
C ASN A 43 13.73 18.03 18.52
N HIS A 44 12.51 18.32 18.08
CA HIS A 44 12.07 18.23 16.68
C HIS A 44 11.81 19.62 16.04
N ASP A 45 12.68 20.60 16.33
CA ASP A 45 12.52 21.98 15.86
C ASP A 45 12.55 22.13 14.32
N GLU A 46 13.38 21.33 13.63
CA GLU A 46 13.42 21.32 12.16
C GLU A 46 12.08 20.90 11.55
N ILE A 47 11.44 19.88 12.14
CA ILE A 47 10.13 19.39 11.71
C ILE A 47 9.05 20.42 12.02
N LYS A 48 9.11 21.08 13.19
CA LYS A 48 8.21 22.18 13.54
C LYS A 48 8.29 23.32 12.52
N GLU A 49 9.50 23.77 12.17
CA GLU A 49 9.65 24.85 11.18
C GLU A 49 9.22 24.40 9.78
N PHE A 50 9.48 23.15 9.40
CA PHE A 50 8.94 22.58 8.16
C PHE A 50 7.41 22.59 8.13
N ILE A 51 6.74 22.12 9.18
CA ILE A 51 5.29 22.12 9.31
C ILE A 51 4.74 23.55 9.21
N LYS A 52 5.32 24.51 9.95
CA LYS A 52 4.91 25.92 9.95
C LYS A 52 5.10 26.57 8.57
N SER A 53 6.14 26.20 7.84
CA SER A 53 6.41 26.73 6.50
C SER A 53 5.41 26.21 5.43
N ASN A 54 4.62 25.18 5.75
CA ASN A 54 3.69 24.54 4.83
C ASN A 54 2.26 24.52 5.39
N SER A 55 1.43 25.46 4.93
CA SER A 55 0.05 25.60 5.40
C SER A 55 -0.82 24.36 5.14
N LYS A 56 -0.58 23.60 4.07
CA LYS A 56 -1.33 22.36 3.79
C LYS A 56 -1.02 21.27 4.80
N ILE A 57 0.26 21.13 5.18
CA ILE A 57 0.68 20.19 6.24
C ILE A 57 0.08 20.64 7.57
N SER A 58 0.21 21.93 7.91
CA SER A 58 -0.38 22.51 9.13
C SER A 58 -1.87 22.18 9.26
N GLN A 59 -2.67 22.44 8.22
CA GLN A 59 -4.10 22.15 8.19
C GLN A 59 -4.41 20.65 8.27
N GLY A 60 -3.60 19.80 7.62
CA GLY A 60 -3.75 18.35 7.69
C GLY A 60 -3.53 17.82 9.10
N ILE A 61 -2.48 18.31 9.78
CA ILE A 61 -2.16 17.93 11.16
C ILE A 61 -3.25 18.41 12.12
N GLU A 62 -3.70 19.66 12.00
CA GLU A 62 -4.78 20.20 12.83
C GLU A 62 -6.04 19.34 12.74
N LYS A 63 -6.44 18.94 11.53
CA LYS A 63 -7.58 18.03 11.32
C LYS A 63 -7.37 16.66 11.98
N LEU A 64 -6.17 16.11 11.88
CA LEU A 64 -5.86 14.80 12.46
C LEU A 64 -5.88 14.83 14.00
N LEU A 65 -5.39 15.90 14.62
CA LEU A 65 -5.40 16.06 16.09
C LEU A 65 -6.82 16.21 16.63
N LEU A 66 -7.69 16.93 15.92
CA LEU A 66 -9.09 17.10 16.30
C LEU A 66 -9.95 15.84 16.07
N GLU A 67 -9.41 14.84 15.38
CA GLU A 67 -10.14 13.63 15.04
C GLU A 67 -10.35 12.73 16.26
N ASN A 68 -11.51 12.07 16.30
CA ASN A 68 -11.80 11.08 17.33
C ASN A 68 -10.75 9.97 17.34
N ARG A 69 -10.34 9.54 18.54
CA ARG A 69 -9.29 8.55 18.76
C ARG A 69 -9.53 7.23 18.02
N ASP A 70 -10.75 6.72 18.01
CA ASP A 70 -11.07 5.44 17.37
C ASP A 70 -10.92 5.55 15.85
N LEU A 71 -11.44 6.64 15.27
CA LEU A 71 -11.31 6.93 13.84
C LEU A 71 -9.85 7.16 13.43
N PHE A 72 -9.05 7.83 14.27
CA PHE A 72 -7.62 8.00 14.04
C PHE A 72 -6.88 6.65 14.06
N LEU A 73 -7.20 5.77 15.01
CA LEU A 73 -6.62 4.43 15.10
C LEU A 73 -6.99 3.55 13.90
N GLU A 74 -8.22 3.63 13.39
CA GLU A 74 -8.63 2.91 12.18
C GLU A 74 -7.82 3.33 10.95
N LYS A 75 -7.59 4.65 10.79
CA LYS A 75 -6.72 5.16 9.72
C LYS A 75 -5.28 4.68 9.87
N LEU A 76 -4.75 4.67 11.10
CA LEU A 76 -3.40 4.18 11.37
C LEU A 76 -3.27 2.69 11.06
N LYS A 77 -4.25 1.88 11.45
CA LYS A 77 -4.32 0.45 11.14
C LYS A 77 -4.35 0.21 9.62
N SER A 78 -5.11 1.02 8.89
CA SER A 78 -5.16 0.95 7.43
C SER A 78 -3.79 1.27 6.79
N ILE A 79 -3.08 2.28 7.30
CA ILE A 79 -1.71 2.60 6.86
C ILE A 79 -0.76 1.44 7.17
N GLU A 80 -0.81 0.91 8.40
CA GLU A 80 0.02 -0.21 8.83
C GLU A 80 -0.19 -1.44 7.93
N GLU A 81 -1.43 -1.83 7.67
CA GLU A 81 -1.77 -2.95 6.80
C GLU A 81 -1.20 -2.78 5.38
N VAL A 82 -1.32 -1.58 4.80
CA VAL A 82 -0.77 -1.30 3.46
C VAL A 82 0.76 -1.34 3.47
N VAL A 83 1.40 -0.67 4.43
CA VAL A 83 2.86 -0.63 4.54
C VAL A 83 3.42 -2.03 4.73
N LEU A 84 2.80 -2.82 5.60
CA LEU A 84 3.18 -4.19 5.89
C LEU A 84 2.98 -5.11 4.68
N LYS A 85 1.85 -5.02 3.98
CA LYS A 85 1.58 -5.78 2.73
C LYS A 85 2.58 -5.43 1.63
N LEU A 86 2.94 -4.16 1.48
CA LEU A 86 3.96 -3.76 0.50
C LEU A 86 5.36 -4.21 0.92
N SER A 87 5.68 -4.10 2.21
CA SER A 87 7.00 -4.48 2.76
C SER A 87 7.23 -5.99 2.71
N SER A 88 6.17 -6.81 2.83
CA SER A 88 6.26 -8.27 2.72
C SER A 88 6.77 -8.75 1.36
N GLN A 89 6.69 -7.89 0.35
CA GLN A 89 7.08 -8.17 -1.04
C GLN A 89 8.48 -7.63 -1.37
N ILE A 90 9.15 -6.95 -0.43
CA ILE A 90 10.49 -6.38 -0.62
C ILE A 90 11.51 -7.29 0.10
N PRO A 91 12.42 -7.95 -0.64
CA PRO A 91 13.45 -8.78 -0.04
C PRO A 91 14.27 -8.02 1.00
N GLY A 92 14.42 -8.61 2.19
CA GLY A 92 15.11 -7.99 3.33
C GLY A 92 14.18 -7.25 4.30
N PHE A 93 12.95 -6.94 3.88
CA PHE A 93 11.87 -6.46 4.76
C PHE A 93 10.77 -7.51 4.96
N ASP A 94 10.76 -8.57 4.16
CA ASP A 94 9.78 -9.66 4.20
C ASP A 94 9.74 -10.35 5.56
N SER A 95 10.90 -10.68 6.15
CA SER A 95 10.98 -11.33 7.46
C SER A 95 10.42 -10.44 8.57
N LEU A 96 10.66 -9.13 8.49
CA LEU A 96 10.15 -8.16 9.46
C LEU A 96 8.64 -7.97 9.30
N ALA A 97 8.15 -7.81 8.08
CA ALA A 97 6.73 -7.66 7.81
C ALA A 97 5.94 -8.90 8.30
N LYS A 98 6.41 -10.11 7.97
CA LYS A 98 5.80 -11.38 8.41
C LYS A 98 5.85 -11.57 9.93
N ALA A 99 6.89 -11.10 10.59
CA ALA A 99 6.99 -11.14 12.05
C ALA A 99 5.96 -10.22 12.73
N ILE A 100 5.62 -9.10 12.12
CA ILE A 100 4.63 -8.14 12.64
C ILE A 100 3.20 -8.60 12.35
N ASN A 101 2.91 -9.06 11.13
CA ASN A 101 1.62 -9.63 10.79
C ASN A 101 1.78 -10.81 9.81
N GLN A 102 1.38 -12.00 10.25
CA GLN A 102 1.59 -13.24 9.49
C GLN A 102 0.66 -13.38 8.28
N ASN A 103 -0.37 -12.53 8.16
CA ASN A 103 -1.43 -12.65 7.15
C ASN A 103 -1.31 -11.59 6.02
N LEU A 104 -0.11 -11.07 5.75
CA LEU A 104 0.14 -9.92 4.85
C LEU A 104 0.49 -10.27 3.40
N GLU A 105 0.40 -11.52 3.00
CA GLU A 105 0.84 -11.90 1.66
C GLU A 105 -0.23 -11.56 0.62
N ILE A 106 0.16 -10.80 -0.41
CA ILE A 106 -0.63 -10.74 -1.64
C ILE A 106 -0.49 -12.11 -2.28
N SER A 107 -1.60 -12.77 -2.58
CA SER A 107 -1.57 -14.13 -3.12
C SER A 107 -0.78 -14.18 -4.44
N GLY A 108 -0.18 -15.34 -4.73
CA GLY A 108 0.48 -15.56 -6.03
C GLY A 108 -0.47 -15.34 -7.21
N GLN A 109 -1.76 -15.68 -7.05
CA GLN A 109 -2.80 -15.42 -8.05
C GLN A 109 -3.02 -13.92 -8.27
N ALA A 110 -3.16 -13.12 -7.22
CA ALA A 110 -3.34 -11.68 -7.33
C ALA A 110 -2.16 -11.02 -8.06
N ILE A 111 -0.93 -11.42 -7.75
CA ILE A 111 0.28 -10.96 -8.46
C ILE A 111 0.25 -11.42 -9.93
N SER A 112 -0.13 -12.67 -10.18
CA SER A 112 -0.26 -13.23 -11.53
C SER A 112 -1.28 -12.47 -12.37
N ILE A 113 -2.45 -12.11 -11.81
CA ILE A 113 -3.49 -11.35 -12.51
C ILE A 113 -2.96 -10.01 -13.02
N ILE A 114 -2.31 -9.21 -12.16
CA ILE A 114 -1.78 -7.90 -12.57
C ILE A 114 -0.56 -8.02 -13.49
N SER A 115 0.27 -9.06 -13.34
CA SER A 115 1.39 -9.34 -14.24
C SER A 115 0.92 -9.75 -15.64
N GLN A 116 -0.09 -10.62 -15.72
CA GLN A 116 -0.69 -11.02 -17.00
C GLN A 116 -1.32 -9.81 -17.71
N LEU A 117 -2.05 -8.95 -16.98
CA LEU A 117 -2.63 -7.73 -17.55
C LEU A 117 -1.56 -6.77 -18.08
N ASP A 118 -0.50 -6.51 -17.30
CA ASP A 118 0.62 -5.66 -17.71
C ASP A 118 1.29 -6.16 -19.00
N LYS A 119 1.51 -7.49 -19.09
CA LYS A 119 2.08 -8.16 -20.27
C LYS A 119 1.23 -8.02 -21.54
N THR A 120 -0.07 -7.76 -21.41
CA THR A 120 -0.92 -7.52 -22.58
C THR A 120 -0.72 -6.15 -23.21
N GLY A 121 -0.16 -5.18 -22.47
CA GLY A 121 -0.08 -3.78 -22.89
C GLY A 121 -1.39 -3.00 -22.77
N TYR A 122 -2.48 -3.63 -22.32
CA TYR A 122 -3.76 -2.99 -22.03
C TYR A 122 -3.88 -2.64 -20.55
N SER A 123 -4.72 -1.65 -20.23
CA SER A 123 -4.85 -1.16 -18.86
C SER A 123 -6.14 -1.61 -18.16
N LYS A 124 -7.02 -2.38 -18.81
CA LYS A 124 -8.36 -2.67 -18.31
C LYS A 124 -8.71 -4.14 -18.46
N MET A 125 -9.37 -4.71 -17.47
CA MET A 125 -9.98 -6.03 -17.52
C MET A 125 -11.41 -5.98 -16.98
N LEU A 126 -12.28 -6.79 -17.56
CA LEU A 126 -13.69 -6.92 -17.23
C LEU A 126 -13.91 -8.24 -16.49
N GLU A 127 -14.69 -8.19 -15.42
CA GLU A 127 -15.24 -9.36 -14.76
C GLU A 127 -16.48 -9.85 -15.50
N ALA A 128 -16.42 -11.07 -16.04
CA ALA A 128 -17.50 -11.69 -16.77
C ALA A 128 -17.91 -12.99 -16.08
N GLY A 129 -19.17 -13.06 -15.65
CA GLY A 129 -19.77 -14.28 -15.10
C GLY A 129 -20.19 -15.24 -16.22
N PHE A 130 -19.82 -16.50 -16.07
CA PHE A 130 -20.22 -17.61 -16.94
C PHE A 130 -20.84 -18.74 -16.12
N ASP A 131 -21.54 -19.67 -16.77
CA ASP A 131 -22.15 -20.85 -16.13
C ASP A 131 -21.12 -21.73 -15.38
N GLN A 132 -19.83 -21.63 -15.75
CA GLN A 132 -18.72 -22.37 -15.12
C GLN A 132 -17.89 -21.52 -14.14
N GLY A 133 -18.30 -20.29 -13.85
CA GLY A 133 -17.63 -19.38 -12.91
C GLY A 133 -17.26 -18.03 -13.52
N THR A 134 -16.50 -17.23 -12.77
CA THR A 134 -16.07 -15.89 -13.19
C THR A 134 -14.77 -15.95 -13.99
N SER A 135 -14.70 -15.20 -15.10
CA SER A 135 -13.46 -14.96 -15.83
C SER A 135 -13.09 -13.48 -15.84
N LEU A 136 -11.80 -13.22 -15.99
CA LEU A 136 -11.26 -11.89 -16.24
C LEU A 136 -10.87 -11.76 -17.71
N ILE A 137 -11.50 -10.82 -18.41
CA ILE A 137 -11.32 -10.59 -19.85
C ILE A 137 -10.66 -9.24 -20.06
N VAL A 138 -9.54 -9.21 -20.76
CA VAL A 138 -8.82 -7.98 -21.08
C VAL A 138 -9.64 -7.13 -22.06
N PHE A 139 -9.94 -5.91 -21.65
CA PHE A 139 -10.78 -5.00 -22.40
C PHE A 139 -9.98 -4.38 -23.56
N GLY A 140 -10.34 -4.76 -24.78
CA GLY A 140 -9.71 -4.28 -26.01
C GLY A 140 -9.12 -5.37 -26.91
N ASN A 141 -8.85 -6.56 -26.37
CA ASN A 141 -8.37 -7.72 -27.15
C ASN A 141 -9.08 -9.04 -26.81
N ASN A 142 -10.00 -9.04 -25.83
CA ASN A 142 -10.77 -10.20 -25.38
C ASN A 142 -9.90 -11.39 -24.91
N LEU A 143 -8.64 -11.15 -24.51
CA LEU A 143 -7.81 -12.19 -23.94
C LEU A 143 -8.33 -12.56 -22.54
N HIS A 144 -8.42 -13.85 -22.25
CA HIS A 144 -8.78 -14.34 -20.92
C HIS A 144 -7.53 -14.47 -20.05
N LEU A 145 -7.58 -13.91 -18.84
CA LEU A 145 -6.54 -14.14 -17.84
C LEU A 145 -6.74 -15.51 -17.20
N THR A 146 -5.62 -16.15 -16.85
CA THR A 146 -5.64 -17.43 -16.14
C THR A 146 -5.89 -17.21 -14.65
N ILE A 147 -6.84 -17.96 -14.10
CA ILE A 147 -7.26 -17.91 -12.69
C ILE A 147 -7.10 -19.32 -12.12
N GLU A 148 -6.14 -19.51 -11.21
CA GLU A 148 -5.76 -20.84 -10.69
C GLU A 148 -6.70 -21.34 -9.57
N GLU A 149 -7.22 -20.41 -8.76
CA GLU A 149 -8.07 -20.65 -7.60
C GLU A 149 -9.32 -19.76 -7.65
N PRO A 150 -10.32 -20.08 -8.50
CA PRO A 150 -11.46 -19.19 -8.76
C PRO A 150 -12.28 -18.80 -7.52
N ARG A 151 -12.28 -19.64 -6.48
CA ARG A 151 -12.99 -19.37 -5.21
C ARG A 151 -12.42 -18.19 -4.41
N PHE A 152 -11.17 -17.78 -4.67
CA PHE A 152 -10.50 -16.68 -3.99
C PHE A 152 -10.36 -15.43 -4.87
N LEU A 153 -10.87 -15.47 -6.10
CA LEU A 153 -10.77 -14.38 -7.06
C LEU A 153 -11.30 -13.05 -6.51
N GLU A 154 -12.44 -13.08 -5.81
CA GLU A 154 -13.03 -11.89 -5.23
C GLU A 154 -12.13 -11.26 -4.15
N ASP A 155 -11.54 -12.08 -3.29
CA ASP A 155 -10.62 -11.63 -2.24
C ASP A 155 -9.33 -11.03 -2.84
N ASP A 156 -8.80 -11.68 -3.88
CA ASP A 156 -7.64 -11.21 -4.63
C ASP A 156 -7.90 -9.85 -5.29
N LEU A 157 -9.04 -9.70 -5.98
CA LEU A 157 -9.44 -8.44 -6.62
C LEU A 157 -9.67 -7.34 -5.58
N ASN A 158 -10.33 -7.65 -4.47
CA ASN A 158 -10.56 -6.69 -3.38
C ASN A 158 -9.24 -6.27 -2.73
N THR A 159 -8.29 -7.20 -2.54
CA THR A 159 -6.95 -6.90 -2.03
C THR A 159 -6.20 -5.96 -2.98
N LEU A 160 -6.21 -6.24 -4.28
CA LEU A 160 -5.56 -5.41 -5.29
C LEU A 160 -6.18 -4.00 -5.37
N VAL A 161 -7.51 -3.89 -5.23
CA VAL A 161 -8.21 -2.60 -5.18
C VAL A 161 -7.88 -1.84 -3.90
N GLY A 162 -7.91 -2.50 -2.74
CA GLY A 162 -7.57 -1.91 -1.45
C GLY A 162 -6.13 -1.37 -1.40
N LEU A 163 -5.21 -2.04 -2.10
CA LEU A 163 -3.82 -1.60 -2.26
C LEU A 163 -3.62 -0.54 -3.35
N SER A 164 -4.68 -0.09 -4.02
CA SER A 164 -4.62 0.83 -5.17
C SER A 164 -3.72 0.31 -6.32
N LEU A 165 -3.58 -1.00 -6.43
CA LEU A 165 -2.95 -1.67 -7.57
C LEU A 165 -3.95 -1.81 -8.72
N LEU A 166 -5.23 -1.96 -8.38
CA LEU A 166 -6.35 -1.83 -9.31
C LEU A 166 -7.28 -0.68 -8.89
N LEU A 167 -7.96 -0.10 -9.86
CA LEU A 167 -9.14 0.75 -9.63
C LEU A 167 -10.36 0.00 -10.11
N LYS A 168 -11.39 -0.11 -9.27
CA LYS A 168 -12.68 -0.71 -9.61
C LYS A 168 -13.64 0.36 -10.11
N ASP A 169 -14.29 0.07 -11.22
CA ASP A 169 -15.38 0.84 -11.83
C ASP A 169 -16.42 -0.16 -12.35
N TYR A 170 -17.46 0.32 -13.02
CA TYR A 170 -18.49 -0.51 -13.65
C TYR A 170 -18.71 -0.08 -15.10
N ASN A 171 -18.93 -1.06 -15.99
CA ASN A 171 -19.35 -0.75 -17.35
C ASN A 171 -20.85 -0.38 -17.40
N SER A 172 -21.33 -0.01 -18.58
CA SER A 172 -22.74 0.34 -18.81
C SER A 172 -23.74 -0.77 -18.48
N ASN A 173 -23.28 -2.02 -18.37
CA ASN A 173 -24.10 -3.20 -18.06
C ASN A 173 -24.02 -3.57 -16.56
N GLY A 174 -23.33 -2.77 -15.74
CA GLY A 174 -23.14 -3.04 -14.31
C GLY A 174 -22.07 -4.09 -13.98
N SER A 175 -21.34 -4.59 -14.98
CA SER A 175 -20.23 -5.53 -14.75
C SER A 175 -19.00 -4.79 -14.25
N ALA A 176 -18.28 -5.40 -13.29
CA ALA A 176 -17.09 -4.79 -12.70
C ALA A 176 -15.96 -4.67 -13.73
N LEU A 177 -15.35 -3.48 -13.78
CA LEU A 177 -14.23 -3.15 -14.64
C LEU A 177 -13.05 -2.76 -13.74
N TYR A 178 -11.91 -3.41 -13.92
CA TYR A 178 -10.70 -3.13 -13.16
C TYR A 178 -9.67 -2.47 -14.06
N THR A 179 -9.11 -1.35 -13.60
CA THR A 179 -8.06 -0.60 -14.30
C THR A 179 -6.72 -0.74 -13.59
N LEU A 180 -5.69 -1.15 -14.33
CA LEU A 180 -4.31 -1.27 -13.87
C LEU A 180 -3.75 0.12 -13.54
N THR A 181 -3.16 0.28 -12.36
CA THR A 181 -2.52 1.53 -11.96
C THR A 181 -1.02 1.54 -12.27
N ARG A 182 -0.42 2.74 -12.29
CA ARG A 182 1.05 2.85 -12.38
C ARG A 182 1.76 2.22 -11.18
N ASN A 183 1.09 2.12 -10.03
CA ASN A 183 1.64 1.46 -8.85
C ASN A 183 1.71 -0.06 -9.06
N ALA A 184 0.69 -0.66 -9.69
CA ALA A 184 0.73 -2.08 -10.07
C ALA A 184 1.87 -2.39 -11.04
N VAL A 185 2.08 -1.57 -12.08
CA VAL A 185 3.19 -1.77 -13.03
C VAL A 185 4.55 -1.71 -12.32
N LYS A 186 4.76 -0.72 -11.44
CA LYS A 186 5.98 -0.62 -10.64
C LYS A 186 6.16 -1.81 -9.70
N PHE A 187 5.06 -2.26 -9.09
CA PHE A 187 5.04 -3.40 -8.19
C PHE A 187 5.43 -4.70 -8.91
N VAL A 188 4.83 -4.98 -10.08
CA VAL A 188 5.17 -6.14 -10.92
C VAL A 188 6.65 -6.08 -11.34
N ALA A 189 7.13 -4.93 -11.81
CA ALA A 189 8.53 -4.78 -12.21
C ALA A 189 9.53 -4.98 -11.05
N ALA A 190 9.17 -4.55 -9.84
CA ALA A 190 9.98 -4.80 -8.65
C ALA A 190 9.98 -6.29 -8.29
N HIS A 191 8.82 -6.93 -8.32
CA HIS A 191 8.67 -8.36 -8.05
C HIS A 191 9.46 -9.23 -9.04
N GLU A 192 9.35 -8.99 -10.35
CA GLU A 192 10.07 -9.76 -11.39
C GLU A 192 11.60 -9.59 -11.32
N LYS A 193 12.10 -8.37 -11.08
CA LYS A 193 13.55 -8.15 -10.87
C LYS A 193 14.07 -8.90 -9.65
N ASN A 194 13.26 -9.01 -8.61
CA ASN A 194 13.61 -9.69 -7.37
C ASN A 194 13.55 -11.22 -7.52
N SER A 195 12.57 -11.77 -8.23
CA SER A 195 12.51 -13.21 -8.55
C SER A 195 13.73 -13.65 -9.37
N ASN A 196 14.12 -12.87 -10.38
CA ASN A 196 15.30 -13.18 -11.21
C ASN A 196 16.62 -13.12 -10.41
N ASN A 197 16.74 -12.19 -9.45
CA ASN A 197 17.92 -12.10 -8.58
C ASN A 197 18.03 -13.27 -7.58
N GLN A 198 16.91 -13.86 -7.14
CA GLN A 198 16.94 -15.04 -6.28
C GLN A 198 17.39 -16.29 -7.05
N ILE A 199 16.90 -16.50 -8.27
CA ILE A 199 17.30 -17.63 -9.15
C ILE A 199 18.82 -17.60 -9.40
N ASN A 200 19.35 -16.43 -9.78
CA ASN A 200 20.78 -16.24 -10.04
C ASN A 200 21.68 -16.46 -8.81
N ARG A 201 21.14 -16.31 -7.58
CA ARG A 201 21.88 -16.59 -6.34
C ARG A 201 21.90 -18.07 -6.01
N THR A 202 20.79 -18.79 -6.21
CA THR A 202 20.73 -20.25 -6.02
C THR A 202 21.58 -21.02 -7.03
N GLU A 203 21.70 -20.55 -8.27
CA GLU A 203 22.56 -21.18 -9.27
C GLU A 203 24.04 -21.01 -8.93
N ASN A 204 24.47 -19.86 -8.42
CA ASN A 204 25.87 -19.64 -8.03
C ASN A 204 26.31 -20.39 -6.77
N THR A 205 25.39 -20.74 -5.85
CA THR A 205 25.72 -21.61 -4.71
C THR A 205 25.73 -23.11 -5.07
N SER A 206 25.20 -23.49 -6.23
CA SER A 206 25.15 -24.88 -6.69
C SER A 206 26.39 -25.32 -7.47
N VAL A 207 27.25 -24.36 -7.85
CA VAL A 207 28.50 -24.62 -8.63
C VAL A 207 29.74 -24.69 -7.72
N LEU A 208 29.57 -24.49 -6.41
CA LEU A 208 30.67 -24.50 -5.42
C LEU A 208 30.72 -25.74 -4.52
N ASN A 209 29.96 -26.79 -4.83
CA ASN A 209 30.03 -28.09 -4.13
C ASN A 209 30.53 -29.21 -5.05
#